data_AF-A0A3N2GNQ1-F1
#
_entry.id   AF-A0A3N2GNQ1-F1
#
_cell.length_a   1.000
_cell.length_b   1.000
_cell.length_c   1.000
_cell.angle_alpha   90.00
_cell.angle_beta   90.00
_cell.angle_gamma   90.00
#
_symmetry.space_group_name_H-M   'P 1'
#
loop_
_entity.id
_entity.type
_entity.pdbx_description
1 polymer ?
#
loop_
_entity_poly.entity_id
_entity_poly.type
_entity_poly.pdbx_seq_one_letter_code
_entity_poly.pdbx_strand_id
1 'polypeptide(L)'
;MFRHTKLLQFEAKPERPDPYYARKLQELIGGAYGEMTVTMQYLFQGWNCRIEGKYKDLIMDTATEEIGHVEMLATMVARLLEGAPATATAEAAQDPVMAAVLGGMDPQQAIVSGGGAVPADSNGTPWNGKYIVASGNLLADFRANAAAEAQGRLQTARLYNMTDDPGVKEMLKFNLARDTVHQKQWLRAIEELQADGFESDIAPGALLDEEDQTHNNTIWHLSDGPDGNKGTWSSGEDRIEYLMDPKPLGGPGSAPKPDPELYATYSPTQDAMGTVKGKAQSAVNKLT
;
A
#
# COMPACT_ATOMS: atom_id res chain seq x y z
N MET A 1 25.87 -2.13 5.91
CA MET A 1 26.48 -3.47 5.96
C MET A 1 25.55 -4.35 6.77
N PHE A 2 25.21 -5.55 6.28
CA PHE A 2 24.32 -6.50 6.96
C PHE A 2 25.12 -7.69 7.49
N ARG A 3 24.61 -8.34 8.54
CA ARG A 3 25.08 -9.64 9.02
C ARG A 3 23.90 -10.61 9.01
N HIS A 4 24.18 -11.88 8.76
CA HIS A 4 23.17 -12.95 8.73
C HIS A 4 23.48 -14.00 9.79
N THR A 5 22.42 -14.56 10.37
CA THR A 5 22.48 -15.77 11.21
C THR A 5 21.60 -16.83 10.57
N LYS A 6 22.01 -18.10 10.64
CA LYS A 6 21.24 -19.23 10.09
C LYS A 6 19.94 -19.54 10.84
N LEU A 7 19.62 -18.79 11.89
CA LEU A 7 18.48 -19.01 12.75
C LEU A 7 17.35 -18.08 12.32
N LEU A 8 16.15 -18.64 12.12
CA LEU A 8 14.94 -17.85 11.92
C LEU A 8 14.62 -17.05 13.19
N GLN A 9 13.98 -15.89 13.01
CA GLN A 9 13.52 -15.06 14.14
C GLN A 9 12.47 -15.80 15.00
N PHE A 10 11.62 -16.59 14.35
CA PHE A 10 10.65 -17.49 14.99
C PHE A 10 10.47 -18.76 14.16
N GLU A 11 9.96 -19.84 14.76
CA GLU A 11 9.76 -21.11 14.05
C GLU A 11 8.76 -20.94 12.90
N ALA A 12 9.17 -21.30 11.68
CA ALA A 12 8.35 -21.23 10.48
C ALA A 12 8.16 -22.63 9.88
N LYS A 13 7.47 -23.53 10.60
CA LYS A 13 7.29 -24.94 10.20
C LYS A 13 5.81 -25.33 10.19
N PRO A 14 5.28 -25.91 9.11
CA PRO A 14 3.95 -26.51 9.10
C PRO A 14 3.98 -27.94 9.67
N GLU A 15 2.83 -28.44 10.13
CA GLU A 15 2.67 -29.85 10.54
C GLU A 15 2.55 -30.79 9.33
N ARG A 16 2.05 -30.29 8.19
CA ARG A 16 1.91 -31.06 6.95
C ARG A 16 2.07 -30.20 5.69
N PRO A 17 2.39 -30.82 4.54
CA PRO A 17 2.43 -30.11 3.26
C PRO A 17 1.05 -29.57 2.88
N ASP A 18 1.01 -28.38 2.27
CA ASP A 18 -0.20 -27.74 1.72
C ASP A 18 0.18 -26.73 0.62
N PRO A 19 0.25 -27.18 -0.66
CA PRO A 19 0.69 -26.32 -1.75
C PRO A 19 -0.32 -25.23 -2.10
N TYR A 20 -1.60 -25.45 -1.81
CA TYR A 20 -2.63 -24.45 -2.02
C TYR A 20 -2.50 -23.32 -1.00
N TYR A 21 -2.19 -23.65 0.25
CA TYR A 21 -1.90 -22.63 1.25
C TYR A 21 -0.57 -21.92 0.98
N ALA A 22 0.47 -22.63 0.50
CA ALA A 22 1.73 -22.04 0.08
C ALA A 22 1.52 -20.93 -0.98
N ARG A 23 0.62 -21.17 -1.95
CA ARG A 23 0.22 -20.15 -2.93
C ARG A 23 -0.47 -18.95 -2.29
N LYS A 24 -1.37 -19.14 -1.32
CA LYS A 24 -2.02 -18.01 -0.62
C LYS A 24 -1.00 -17.19 0.18
N LEU A 25 -0.07 -17.86 0.85
CA LEU A 25 0.94 -17.24 1.71
C LEU A 25 1.89 -16.32 0.95
N GLN A 26 2.05 -16.52 -0.37
CA GLN A 26 2.76 -15.59 -1.26
C GLN A 26 2.24 -14.14 -1.17
N GLU A 27 0.97 -13.94 -0.81
CA GLU A 27 0.41 -12.59 -0.63
C GLU A 27 1.16 -11.80 0.45
N LEU A 28 1.59 -12.47 1.54
CA LEU A 28 2.40 -11.84 2.59
C LEU A 28 3.86 -11.69 2.19
N ILE A 29 4.31 -12.24 1.06
CA ILE A 29 5.68 -12.07 0.59
C ILE A 29 5.73 -10.97 -0.46
N GLY A 30 5.19 -11.26 -1.66
CA GLY A 30 5.29 -10.42 -2.84
C GLY A 30 4.05 -9.58 -3.16
N GLY A 31 3.03 -9.61 -2.29
CA GLY A 31 1.83 -8.77 -2.42
C GLY A 31 2.11 -7.28 -2.15
N ALA A 32 1.14 -6.44 -2.49
CA ALA A 32 1.25 -4.98 -2.32
C ALA A 32 1.45 -4.54 -0.86
N TYR A 33 1.03 -5.36 0.10
CA TYR A 33 1.22 -5.13 1.54
C TYR A 33 2.00 -6.28 2.22
N GLY A 34 2.73 -7.08 1.43
CA GLY A 34 3.59 -8.14 1.95
C GLY A 34 4.94 -7.63 2.45
N GLU A 35 5.70 -8.52 3.08
CA GLU A 35 6.95 -8.23 3.78
C GLU A 35 8.03 -7.68 2.85
N MET A 36 8.05 -8.06 1.56
CA MET A 36 8.97 -7.44 0.58
C MET A 36 8.69 -5.95 0.40
N THR A 37 7.42 -5.53 0.46
CA THR A 37 7.03 -4.12 0.33
C THR A 37 7.47 -3.33 1.55
N VAL A 38 7.13 -3.78 2.77
CA VAL A 38 7.53 -3.05 3.99
C VAL A 38 9.04 -3.06 4.20
N THR A 39 9.73 -4.18 3.91
CA THR A 39 11.21 -4.24 3.92
C THR A 39 11.82 -3.15 3.04
N MET A 40 11.42 -3.11 1.76
CA MET A 40 12.01 -2.18 0.80
C MET A 40 11.60 -0.74 1.09
N GLN A 41 10.36 -0.52 1.53
CA GLN A 41 9.88 0.79 1.96
C GLN A 41 10.74 1.34 3.10
N TYR A 42 10.92 0.58 4.18
CA TYR A 42 11.66 1.04 5.35
C TYR A 42 13.16 1.19 5.04
N LEU A 43 13.76 0.30 4.24
CA LEU A 43 15.15 0.46 3.80
C LEU A 43 15.36 1.78 3.03
N PHE A 44 14.51 2.07 2.04
CA PHE A 44 14.64 3.30 1.24
C PHE A 44 14.32 4.56 2.05
N GLN A 45 13.34 4.51 2.96
CA GLN A 45 13.09 5.59 3.91
C GLN A 45 14.29 5.81 4.83
N GLY A 46 14.86 4.76 5.42
CA GLY A 46 15.98 4.86 6.35
C GLY A 46 17.26 5.36 5.69
N TRP A 47 17.54 4.91 4.46
CA TRP A 47 18.65 5.43 3.65
C TRP A 47 18.45 6.90 3.24
N ASN A 48 17.22 7.32 2.95
CA ASN A 48 16.93 8.70 2.59
C ASN A 48 16.72 9.63 3.81
N CYS A 49 16.49 9.09 5.01
CA CYS A 49 16.22 9.86 6.21
C CYS A 49 17.36 10.82 6.53
N ARG A 50 17.01 12.10 6.71
CA ARG A 50 17.94 13.22 6.96
C ARG A 50 17.99 13.65 8.43
N ILE A 51 17.22 13.00 9.30
CA ILE A 51 17.25 13.21 10.76
C ILE A 51 17.94 12.00 11.38
N GLU A 52 19.16 12.19 11.87
CA GLU A 52 19.90 11.15 12.59
C GLU A 52 19.29 10.86 13.97
N GLY A 53 19.65 9.71 14.56
CA GLY A 53 19.16 9.28 15.87
C GLY A 53 17.81 8.56 15.79
N LYS A 54 16.95 8.76 16.80
CA LYS A 54 15.81 7.88 17.11
C LYS A 54 14.91 7.51 15.91
N TYR A 55 14.66 8.43 14.98
CA TYR A 55 13.80 8.16 13.83
C TYR A 55 14.49 7.30 12.79
N LYS A 56 15.72 7.65 12.39
CA LYS A 56 16.51 6.84 11.46
C LYS A 56 16.78 5.44 12.03
N ASP A 57 17.12 5.38 13.32
CA ASP A 57 17.40 4.12 14.01
C ASP A 57 16.14 3.23 14.05
N LEU A 58 14.98 3.78 14.44
CA LEU A 58 13.70 3.04 14.41
C LEU A 58 13.37 2.50 13.01
N ILE A 59 13.55 3.32 11.96
CA ILE A 59 13.32 2.89 10.58
C ILE A 59 14.25 1.74 10.20
N MET A 60 15.55 1.88 10.47
CA MET A 60 16.54 0.87 10.08
C MET A 60 16.43 -0.43 10.88
N ASP A 61 16.08 -0.35 12.17
CA ASP A 61 15.82 -1.52 13.00
C ASP A 61 14.63 -2.31 12.46
N THR A 62 13.52 -1.62 12.18
CA THR A 62 12.31 -2.26 11.63
C THR A 62 12.55 -2.82 10.24
N ALA A 63 13.21 -2.05 9.36
CA ALA A 63 13.59 -2.51 8.02
C ALA A 63 14.41 -3.80 8.06
N THR A 64 15.29 -3.93 9.05
CA THR A 64 16.15 -5.10 9.21
C THR A 64 15.36 -6.29 9.76
N GLU A 65 14.38 -6.05 10.63
CA GLU A 65 13.45 -7.07 11.10
C GLU A 65 12.61 -7.65 9.96
N GLU A 66 12.08 -6.81 9.05
CA GLU A 66 11.25 -7.30 7.93
C GLU A 66 11.99 -8.24 6.98
N ILE A 67 13.32 -8.10 6.84
CA ILE A 67 14.14 -9.08 6.10
C ILE A 67 14.00 -10.48 6.72
N GLY A 68 13.94 -10.56 8.05
CA GLY A 68 13.71 -11.81 8.79
C GLY A 68 12.30 -12.35 8.59
N HIS A 69 11.28 -11.50 8.50
CA HIS A 69 9.92 -11.92 8.19
C HIS A 69 9.81 -12.48 6.76
N VAL A 70 10.45 -11.85 5.77
CA VAL A 70 10.58 -12.40 4.41
C VAL A 70 11.23 -13.78 4.45
N GLU A 71 12.32 -13.96 5.20
CA GLU A 71 13.01 -15.25 5.34
C GLU A 71 12.10 -16.32 5.97
N MET A 72 11.36 -15.97 7.03
CA MET A 72 10.41 -16.87 7.68
C MET A 72 9.29 -17.31 6.74
N LEU A 73 8.63 -16.37 6.05
CA LEU A 73 7.54 -16.69 5.13
C LEU A 73 8.02 -17.49 3.93
N ALA A 74 9.16 -17.14 3.33
CA ALA A 74 9.74 -17.89 2.23
C ALA A 74 10.10 -19.33 2.66
N THR A 75 10.62 -19.49 3.87
CA THR A 75 10.90 -20.80 4.47
C THR A 75 9.63 -21.60 4.72
N MET A 76 8.57 -20.97 5.24
CA MET A 76 7.26 -21.60 5.42
C MET A 76 6.68 -22.08 4.09
N VAL A 77 6.73 -21.25 3.04
CA VAL A 77 6.29 -21.63 1.68
C VAL A 77 7.05 -22.86 1.21
N ALA A 78 8.39 -22.87 1.29
CA ALA A 78 9.17 -24.02 0.88
C ALA A 78 8.81 -25.29 1.67
N ARG A 79 8.61 -25.18 2.99
CA ARG A 79 8.23 -26.31 3.86
C ARG A 79 6.79 -26.80 3.62
N LEU A 80 5.87 -25.92 3.19
CA LEU A 80 4.51 -26.29 2.78
C LEU A 80 4.50 -27.00 1.42
N LEU A 81 5.46 -26.68 0.54
CA LEU A 81 5.63 -27.30 -0.77
C LEU A 81 6.36 -28.65 -0.69
N GLU A 82 7.24 -28.83 0.30
CA GLU A 82 7.96 -30.09 0.50
C GLU A 82 6.99 -31.23 0.83
N GLY A 83 7.04 -32.32 0.06
CA GLY A 83 6.10 -33.44 0.20
C GLY A 83 4.67 -33.17 -0.29
N ALA A 84 4.40 -31.99 -0.87
CA ALA A 84 3.12 -31.71 -1.52
C ALA A 84 2.92 -32.59 -2.78
N PRO A 85 1.67 -32.89 -3.20
CA PRO A 85 1.38 -33.92 -4.21
C PRO A 85 1.84 -33.63 -5.65
N ALA A 86 2.75 -32.69 -5.89
CA ALA A 86 3.54 -32.69 -7.13
C ALA A 86 4.27 -34.04 -7.32
N THR A 87 4.53 -34.77 -6.22
CA THR A 87 5.15 -36.11 -6.24
C THR A 87 4.24 -37.26 -5.78
N ALA A 88 3.23 -37.01 -4.93
CA ALA A 88 2.33 -38.05 -4.39
C ALA A 88 1.09 -38.36 -5.27
N THR A 89 0.65 -37.44 -6.14
CA THR A 89 -0.39 -37.72 -7.16
C THR A 89 0.20 -37.98 -8.56
N ALA A 90 1.52 -38.11 -8.66
CA ALA A 90 2.21 -38.51 -9.89
C ALA A 90 1.86 -39.96 -10.30
N GLU A 91 1.37 -40.81 -9.39
CA GLU A 91 0.84 -42.14 -9.73
C GLU A 91 -0.52 -42.09 -10.47
N ALA A 92 -1.25 -40.96 -10.41
CA ALA A 92 -2.57 -40.81 -11.07
C ALA A 92 -2.56 -39.87 -12.29
N ALA A 93 -1.59 -38.95 -12.41
CA ALA A 93 -1.62 -37.88 -13.42
C ALA A 93 -0.63 -38.01 -14.59
N GLN A 94 0.33 -38.95 -14.55
CA GLN A 94 1.45 -39.11 -15.52
C GLN A 94 2.38 -37.87 -15.70
N ASP A 95 2.00 -36.67 -15.23
CA ASP A 95 2.78 -35.42 -15.30
C ASP A 95 2.76 -34.66 -13.94
N PRO A 96 3.92 -34.48 -13.27
CA PRO A 96 4.05 -33.72 -12.03
C PRO A 96 3.56 -32.26 -12.10
N VAL A 97 3.67 -31.63 -13.27
CA VAL A 97 3.21 -30.24 -13.47
C VAL A 97 1.69 -30.18 -13.49
N MET A 98 1.03 -31.17 -14.09
CA MET A 98 -0.43 -31.22 -14.12
C MET A 98 -1.02 -31.57 -12.74
N ALA A 99 -0.33 -32.41 -11.95
CA ALA A 99 -0.69 -32.66 -10.56
C ALA A 99 -0.58 -31.39 -9.68
N ALA A 100 0.45 -30.56 -9.89
CA ALA A 100 0.63 -29.29 -9.20
C ALA A 100 -0.53 -28.32 -9.48
N VAL A 101 -0.92 -28.18 -10.76
CA VAL A 101 -2.05 -27.33 -11.18
C VAL A 101 -3.37 -27.80 -10.55
N LEU A 102 -3.65 -29.10 -10.60
CA LEU A 102 -4.87 -29.67 -10.02
C LEU A 102 -4.91 -29.57 -8.49
N GLY A 103 -3.74 -29.60 -7.83
CA GLY A 103 -3.58 -29.43 -6.39
C GLY A 103 -3.63 -27.97 -5.89
N GLY A 104 -3.81 -26.99 -6.78
CA GLY A 104 -3.88 -25.57 -6.43
C GLY A 104 -2.51 -24.91 -6.18
N MET A 105 -1.41 -25.60 -6.47
CA MET A 105 -0.06 -25.04 -6.46
C MET A 105 0.07 -23.98 -7.57
N ASP A 106 0.89 -22.96 -7.35
CA ASP A 106 1.34 -22.11 -8.46
C ASP A 106 2.34 -22.91 -9.32
N PRO A 107 2.10 -23.11 -10.63
CA PRO A 107 3.04 -23.81 -11.51
C PRO A 107 4.45 -23.20 -11.49
N GLN A 108 4.58 -21.89 -11.27
CA GLN A 108 5.89 -21.24 -11.16
C GLN A 108 6.66 -21.69 -9.92
N GLN A 109 5.98 -22.08 -8.84
CA GLN A 109 6.65 -22.66 -7.68
C GLN A 109 7.29 -24.02 -8.01
N ALA A 110 6.73 -24.77 -8.97
CA ALA A 110 7.30 -26.05 -9.41
C ALA A 110 8.37 -25.86 -10.49
N ILE A 111 8.09 -25.01 -11.48
CA ILE A 111 8.89 -24.86 -12.70
C ILE A 111 10.06 -23.89 -12.49
N VAL A 112 9.84 -22.78 -11.79
CA VAL A 112 10.80 -21.67 -11.71
C VAL A 112 11.61 -21.71 -10.42
N SER A 113 10.95 -21.84 -9.26
CA SER A 113 11.64 -21.82 -7.96
C SER A 113 12.06 -23.20 -7.44
N GLY A 114 11.61 -24.28 -8.08
CA GLY A 114 11.97 -25.65 -7.67
C GLY A 114 11.47 -26.01 -6.26
N GLY A 115 10.28 -25.56 -5.87
CA GLY A 115 9.67 -25.83 -4.57
C GLY A 115 9.83 -24.70 -3.54
N GLY A 116 10.14 -23.48 -3.97
CA GLY A 116 10.32 -22.32 -3.08
C GLY A 116 9.33 -21.19 -3.32
N ALA A 117 9.38 -20.17 -2.46
CA ALA A 117 8.71 -18.91 -2.70
C ALA A 117 9.26 -18.20 -3.95
N VAL A 118 8.42 -17.39 -4.58
CA VAL A 118 8.81 -16.51 -5.70
C VAL A 118 8.55 -15.05 -5.30
N PRO A 119 9.26 -14.05 -5.88
CA PRO A 119 9.02 -12.64 -5.61
C PRO A 119 7.76 -12.13 -6.34
N ALA A 120 6.61 -12.71 -6.00
CA ALA A 120 5.30 -12.44 -6.61
C ALA A 120 4.17 -12.65 -5.60
N ASP A 121 3.01 -12.06 -5.88
CA ASP A 121 1.80 -12.21 -5.06
C ASP A 121 1.15 -13.61 -5.20
N SER A 122 -0.01 -13.82 -4.55
CA SER A 122 -0.74 -15.10 -4.59
C SER A 122 -1.36 -15.47 -5.95
N ASN A 123 -1.34 -14.55 -6.91
CA ASN A 123 -1.74 -14.73 -8.30
C ASN A 123 -0.57 -14.78 -9.28
N GLY A 124 0.67 -14.70 -8.79
CA GLY A 124 1.88 -14.73 -9.61
C GLY A 124 2.20 -13.39 -10.27
N THR A 125 1.59 -12.27 -9.84
CA THR A 125 2.00 -10.93 -10.28
C THR A 125 3.37 -10.62 -9.68
N PRO A 126 4.40 -10.32 -10.48
CA PRO A 126 5.72 -9.99 -9.94
C PRO A 126 5.65 -8.81 -8.97
N TRP A 127 6.32 -8.93 -7.83
CA TRP A 127 6.49 -7.81 -6.92
C TRP A 127 7.19 -6.66 -7.65
N ASN A 128 6.74 -5.44 -7.39
CA ASN A 128 7.20 -4.27 -8.09
C ASN A 128 7.50 -3.13 -7.10
N GLY A 129 8.66 -2.48 -7.28
CA GLY A 129 9.10 -1.38 -6.43
C GLY A 129 8.16 -0.18 -6.39
N LYS A 130 7.15 -0.09 -7.28
CA LYS A 130 6.11 0.96 -7.19
C LYS A 130 5.16 0.79 -5.99
N TYR A 131 5.22 -0.32 -5.25
CA TYR A 131 4.44 -0.48 -4.03
C TYR A 131 4.99 0.33 -2.85
N ILE A 132 6.27 0.70 -2.88
CA ILE A 132 6.90 1.40 -1.76
C ILE A 132 6.56 2.90 -1.75
N VAL A 133 6.40 3.46 -0.56
CA VAL A 133 6.28 4.90 -0.31
C VAL A 133 7.51 5.36 0.49
N ALA A 134 8.40 6.12 -0.14
CA ALA A 134 9.59 6.68 0.50
C ALA A 134 9.80 8.13 0.01
N SER A 135 8.98 9.04 0.51
CA SER A 135 8.91 10.42 0.03
C SER A 135 10.03 11.32 0.56
N GLY A 136 10.59 10.97 1.73
CA GLY A 136 11.54 11.83 2.46
C GLY A 136 10.86 12.84 3.40
N ASN A 137 9.52 12.90 3.44
CA ASN A 137 8.78 13.57 4.50
C ASN A 137 8.37 12.53 5.55
N LEU A 138 8.91 12.62 6.78
CA LEU A 138 8.72 11.58 7.79
C LEU A 138 7.27 11.45 8.26
N LEU A 139 6.49 12.53 8.31
CA LEU A 139 5.08 12.44 8.70
C LEU A 139 4.26 11.67 7.65
N ALA A 140 4.45 11.99 6.37
CA ALA A 140 3.79 11.28 5.27
C ALA A 140 4.24 9.80 5.21
N ASP A 141 5.55 9.56 5.35
CA ASP A 141 6.14 8.22 5.31
C ASP A 141 5.67 7.37 6.50
N PHE A 142 5.64 7.91 7.73
CA PHE A 142 5.17 7.15 8.90
C PHE A 142 3.66 6.85 8.86
N ARG A 143 2.86 7.73 8.25
CA ARG A 143 1.44 7.43 7.98
C ARG A 143 1.29 6.28 6.99
N ALA A 144 2.11 6.28 5.93
CA ALA A 144 2.16 5.18 4.98
C ALA A 144 2.63 3.87 5.65
N ASN A 145 3.59 3.93 6.57
CA ASN A 145 4.06 2.77 7.33
C ASN A 145 2.96 2.21 8.23
N ALA A 146 2.30 3.06 9.02
CA ALA A 146 1.19 2.63 9.87
C ALA A 146 0.05 1.98 9.06
N ALA A 147 -0.26 2.53 7.88
CA ALA A 147 -1.24 1.96 6.96
C ALA A 147 -0.78 0.61 6.37
N ALA A 148 0.50 0.49 5.97
CA ALA A 148 1.06 -0.74 5.44
C ALA A 148 1.00 -1.87 6.47
N GLU A 149 1.42 -1.61 7.71
CA GLU A 149 1.33 -2.58 8.82
C GLU A 149 -0.11 -2.96 9.15
N ALA A 150 -1.05 -2.02 9.06
CA ALA A 150 -2.48 -2.29 9.26
C ALA A 150 -3.03 -3.24 8.18
N GLN A 151 -2.63 -3.06 6.92
CA GLN A 151 -3.03 -3.92 5.82
C GLN A 151 -2.34 -5.29 5.87
N GLY A 152 -1.04 -5.34 6.15
CA GLY A 152 -0.30 -6.58 6.35
C GLY A 152 -0.94 -7.42 7.45
N ARG A 153 -1.18 -6.83 8.62
CA ARG A 153 -1.87 -7.50 9.73
C ARG A 153 -3.27 -8.00 9.38
N LEU A 154 -4.03 -7.24 8.59
CA LEU A 154 -5.35 -7.65 8.12
C LEU A 154 -5.26 -8.87 7.19
N GLN A 155 -4.28 -8.90 6.28
CA GLN A 155 -4.02 -10.05 5.41
C GLN A 155 -3.59 -11.27 6.22
N THR A 156 -2.68 -11.10 7.19
CA THR A 156 -2.23 -12.15 8.12
C THR A 156 -3.40 -12.73 8.90
N ALA A 157 -4.31 -11.90 9.41
CA ALA A 157 -5.50 -12.34 10.14
C ALA A 157 -6.50 -13.11 9.25
N ARG A 158 -6.63 -12.73 7.98
CA ARG A 158 -7.43 -13.48 7.00
C ARG A 158 -6.80 -14.84 6.73
N LEU A 159 -5.49 -14.88 6.47
CA LEU A 159 -4.76 -16.11 6.21
C LEU A 159 -4.75 -17.08 7.40
N TYR A 160 -4.70 -16.55 8.63
CA TYR A 160 -4.85 -17.34 9.85
C TYR A 160 -6.14 -18.17 9.84
N ASN A 161 -7.24 -17.63 9.29
CA ASN A 161 -8.53 -18.31 9.17
C ASN A 161 -8.67 -19.15 7.89
N MET A 162 -7.64 -19.23 7.05
CA MET A 162 -7.63 -20.01 5.80
C MET A 162 -6.81 -21.31 5.91
N THR A 163 -6.38 -21.68 7.12
CA THR A 163 -5.68 -22.93 7.42
C THR A 163 -6.13 -23.47 8.78
N ASP A 164 -5.94 -24.77 9.00
CA ASP A 164 -6.04 -25.42 10.30
C ASP A 164 -4.72 -26.04 10.75
N ASP A 165 -3.63 -25.84 10.01
CA ASP A 165 -2.30 -26.28 10.39
C ASP A 165 -1.81 -25.49 11.62
N PRO A 166 -1.57 -26.16 12.77
CA PRO A 166 -1.12 -25.50 13.99
C PRO A 166 0.21 -24.79 13.83
N GLY A 167 1.18 -25.39 13.12
CA GLY A 167 2.51 -24.81 12.92
C GLY A 167 2.47 -23.53 12.09
N VAL A 168 1.62 -23.51 11.04
CA VAL A 168 1.35 -22.28 10.29
C VAL A 168 0.69 -21.23 11.19
N LYS A 169 -0.31 -21.61 11.99
CA LYS A 169 -1.00 -20.69 12.90
C LYS A 169 -0.05 -20.10 13.94
N GLU A 170 0.91 -20.85 14.47
CA GLU A 170 1.89 -20.31 15.42
C GLU A 170 2.79 -19.24 14.79
N MET A 171 3.30 -19.48 13.57
CA MET A 171 4.06 -18.46 12.85
C MET A 171 3.20 -17.20 12.59
N LEU A 172 1.96 -17.35 12.12
CA LEU A 172 1.09 -16.21 11.86
C LEU A 172 0.71 -15.45 13.13
N LYS A 173 0.57 -16.12 14.29
CA LYS A 173 0.39 -15.44 15.58
C LYS A 173 1.61 -14.59 15.93
N PHE A 174 2.82 -15.08 15.63
CA PHE A 174 4.04 -14.29 15.79
C PHE A 174 4.02 -13.06 14.87
N ASN A 175 3.78 -13.22 13.57
CA ASN A 175 3.66 -12.08 12.63
C ASN A 175 2.61 -11.07 13.12
N LEU A 176 1.38 -11.51 13.43
CA LEU A 176 0.33 -10.63 13.98
C LEU A 176 0.76 -9.84 15.22
N ALA A 177 1.59 -10.42 16.07
CA ALA A 177 2.13 -9.76 17.26
C ALA A 177 3.20 -8.72 16.88
N ARG A 178 4.05 -8.99 15.89
CA ARG A 178 5.04 -8.05 15.37
C ARG A 178 4.36 -6.88 14.66
N ASP A 179 3.42 -7.13 13.76
CA ASP A 179 2.63 -6.08 13.10
C ASP A 179 1.90 -5.18 14.13
N THR A 180 1.48 -5.75 15.27
CA THR A 180 0.88 -4.96 16.36
C THR A 180 1.89 -3.99 16.97
N VAL A 181 3.14 -4.41 17.15
CA VAL A 181 4.22 -3.55 17.65
C VAL A 181 4.57 -2.50 16.60
N HIS A 182 4.71 -2.90 15.34
CA HIS A 182 5.06 -2.00 14.24
C HIS A 182 4.01 -0.92 14.00
N GLN A 183 2.71 -1.24 14.06
CA GLN A 183 1.65 -0.22 14.03
C GLN A 183 1.78 0.77 15.19
N LYS A 184 1.97 0.26 16.41
CA LYS A 184 2.08 1.10 17.60
C LYS A 184 3.28 2.04 17.55
N GLN A 185 4.45 1.55 17.12
CA GLN A 185 5.64 2.39 17.02
C GLN A 185 5.49 3.48 15.95
N TRP A 186 4.84 3.21 14.80
CA TRP A 186 4.67 4.23 13.76
C TRP A 186 3.71 5.32 14.21
N LEU A 187 2.59 4.94 14.84
CA LEU A 187 1.67 5.89 15.46
C LEU A 187 2.37 6.72 16.54
N ARG A 188 3.19 6.09 17.38
CA ARG A 188 3.96 6.81 18.41
C ARG A 188 5.03 7.72 17.81
N ALA A 189 5.70 7.29 16.74
CA ALA A 189 6.70 8.10 16.05
C ALA A 189 6.09 9.34 15.39
N ILE A 190 4.85 9.24 14.89
CA ILE A 190 4.06 10.40 14.42
C ILE A 190 3.82 11.38 15.56
N GLU A 191 3.30 10.92 16.71
CA GLU A 191 3.10 11.77 17.89
C GLU A 191 4.40 12.46 18.33
N GLU A 192 5.52 11.73 18.29
CA GLU A 192 6.82 12.29 18.66
C GLU A 192 7.36 13.30 17.63
N LEU A 193 7.17 13.07 16.33
CA LEU A 193 7.55 14.07 15.30
C LEU A 193 6.85 15.41 15.54
N GLN A 194 5.58 15.33 15.96
CA GLN A 194 4.78 16.51 16.29
C GLN A 194 5.26 17.16 17.58
N ALA A 195 5.49 16.37 18.64
CA ALA A 195 5.96 16.86 19.92
C ALA A 195 7.38 17.48 19.85
N ASP A 196 8.25 16.93 19.01
CA ASP A 196 9.60 17.45 18.76
C ASP A 196 9.58 18.72 17.87
N GLY A 197 8.42 19.09 17.32
CA GLY A 197 8.24 20.28 16.50
C GLY A 197 8.78 20.16 15.07
N PHE A 198 9.01 18.94 14.58
CA PHE A 198 9.45 18.70 13.20
C PHE A 198 8.30 18.80 12.20
N GLU A 199 7.10 18.38 12.59
CA GLU A 199 5.92 18.32 11.72
C GLU A 199 4.65 18.70 12.50
N SER A 200 3.57 19.06 11.79
CA SER A 200 2.26 19.35 12.38
C SER A 200 1.25 18.22 12.10
N ASP A 201 -0.05 18.50 12.07
CA ASP A 201 -1.06 17.51 11.68
C ASP A 201 -1.16 17.33 10.17
N ILE A 202 -0.85 18.35 9.37
CA ILE A 202 -1.01 18.31 7.91
C ILE A 202 0.36 18.25 7.24
N ALA A 203 0.56 17.27 6.36
CA ALA A 203 1.80 17.09 5.63
C ALA A 203 1.65 17.50 4.14
N PRO A 204 2.61 18.26 3.56
CA PRO A 204 3.62 19.04 4.26
C PRO A 204 3.00 20.29 4.91
N GLY A 205 3.56 20.75 6.03
CA GLY A 205 3.10 21.98 6.69
C GLY A 205 3.52 23.29 5.99
N ALA A 206 4.22 23.22 4.85
CA ALA A 206 4.96 24.36 4.29
C ALA A 206 4.13 25.37 3.47
N LEU A 207 2.87 25.10 3.16
CA LEU A 207 2.01 25.94 2.31
C LEU A 207 0.63 26.22 2.94
N LEU A 208 0.48 26.02 4.25
CA LEU A 208 -0.80 26.19 4.95
C LEU A 208 -1.28 27.65 4.95
N ASP A 209 -0.39 28.62 4.75
CA ASP A 209 -0.70 30.05 4.59
C ASP A 209 -0.97 30.46 3.13
N GLU A 210 -0.49 29.69 2.16
CA GLU A 210 -0.62 29.96 0.71
C GLU A 210 -1.80 29.21 0.06
N GLU A 211 -2.32 28.15 0.69
CA GLU A 211 -3.47 27.41 0.17
C GLU A 211 -4.75 28.26 0.21
N ASP A 212 -5.73 27.92 -0.64
CA ASP A 212 -7.02 28.62 -0.66
C ASP A 212 -7.80 28.34 0.63
N GLN A 213 -7.73 29.31 1.54
CA GLN A 213 -8.39 29.29 2.85
C GLN A 213 -9.92 29.23 2.76
N THR A 214 -10.49 29.50 1.59
CA THR A 214 -11.94 29.34 1.36
C THR A 214 -12.34 27.87 1.30
N HIS A 215 -11.41 26.98 0.93
CA HIS A 215 -11.70 25.60 0.57
C HIS A 215 -11.01 24.56 1.49
N ASN A 216 -10.08 24.97 2.35
CA ASN A 216 -9.32 24.06 3.20
C ASN A 216 -10.09 23.53 4.44
N ASN A 217 -11.32 23.98 4.69
CA ASN A 217 -12.15 23.49 5.80
C ASN A 217 -13.57 23.05 5.38
N THR A 218 -13.74 22.57 4.14
CA THR A 218 -15.05 22.13 3.63
C THR A 218 -15.04 20.71 3.06
N ILE A 219 -16.06 19.91 3.37
CA ILE A 219 -16.40 18.67 2.66
C ILE A 219 -17.58 18.95 1.75
N TRP A 220 -17.45 18.57 0.48
CA TRP A 220 -18.51 18.72 -0.51
C TRP A 220 -19.43 17.51 -0.48
N HIS A 221 -20.72 17.74 -0.23
CA HIS A 221 -21.75 16.72 -0.30
C HIS A 221 -22.05 16.39 -1.77
N LEU A 222 -21.31 15.43 -2.32
CA LEU A 222 -21.38 15.03 -3.73
C LEU A 222 -22.07 13.67 -3.96
N SER A 223 -22.64 13.10 -2.91
CA SER A 223 -23.40 11.85 -2.92
C SER A 223 -24.70 12.08 -2.16
N ASP A 224 -25.80 11.45 -2.55
CA ASP A 224 -27.13 11.64 -1.97
C ASP A 224 -27.33 11.02 -0.57
N GLY A 225 -26.27 10.41 0.00
CA GLY A 225 -26.27 9.85 1.34
C GLY A 225 -26.47 10.90 2.45
N PRO A 226 -27.40 10.71 3.41
CA PRO A 226 -27.80 11.76 4.36
C PRO A 226 -26.92 11.90 5.61
N ASP A 227 -25.92 11.03 5.78
CA ASP A 227 -25.25 10.83 7.07
C ASP A 227 -23.82 11.40 7.16
N GLY A 228 -23.24 11.88 6.05
CA GLY A 228 -21.84 12.31 6.01
C GLY A 228 -21.50 13.40 7.05
N ASN A 229 -22.43 14.32 7.29
CA ASN A 229 -22.27 15.43 8.24
C ASN A 229 -22.60 15.06 9.69
N LYS A 230 -22.98 13.81 9.99
CA LYS A 230 -23.35 13.37 11.35
C LYS A 230 -22.14 12.89 12.17
N GLY A 231 -20.97 12.76 11.56
CA GLY A 231 -19.74 12.40 12.25
C GLY A 231 -19.13 13.55 13.05
N THR A 232 -18.29 13.21 14.03
CA THR A 232 -17.64 14.21 14.89
C THR A 232 -16.73 15.17 14.14
N TRP A 233 -16.19 14.76 12.98
CA TRP A 233 -15.44 15.63 12.08
C TRP A 233 -16.23 16.84 11.57
N SER A 234 -17.56 16.83 11.65
CA SER A 234 -18.44 17.94 11.23
C SER A 234 -19.12 18.64 12.42
N SER A 235 -18.64 18.43 13.65
CA SER A 235 -19.20 19.01 14.88
C SER A 235 -18.09 19.45 15.86
N GLY A 236 -18.36 20.44 16.72
CA GLY A 236 -17.37 20.95 17.69
C GLY A 236 -16.64 22.22 17.24
N GLU A 237 -15.60 22.59 18.01
CA GLU A 237 -14.80 23.81 17.78
C GLU A 237 -13.95 23.69 16.50
N ASP A 238 -13.32 22.54 16.27
CA ASP A 238 -12.45 22.27 15.09
C ASP A 238 -13.18 21.52 13.97
N ARG A 239 -14.47 21.82 13.76
CA ARG A 239 -15.29 21.10 12.77
C ARG A 239 -14.91 21.45 11.33
N ILE A 240 -14.99 20.44 10.46
CA ILE A 240 -15.00 20.60 9.01
C ILE A 240 -16.43 20.88 8.56
N GLU A 241 -16.63 21.95 7.78
CA GLU A 241 -17.96 22.33 7.29
C GLU A 241 -18.44 21.38 6.18
N TYR A 242 -19.72 21.00 6.21
CA TYR A 242 -20.35 20.26 5.11
C TYR A 242 -21.13 21.19 4.19
N LEU A 243 -20.67 21.32 2.94
CA LEU A 243 -21.39 22.03 1.89
C LEU A 243 -22.44 21.10 1.29
N MET A 244 -23.70 21.27 1.69
CA MET A 244 -24.80 20.39 1.31
C MET A 244 -25.29 20.56 -0.14
N ASP A 245 -25.07 21.72 -0.75
CA ASP A 245 -25.42 21.99 -2.15
C ASP A 245 -24.25 22.71 -2.84
N PRO A 246 -23.10 22.03 -3.01
CA PRO A 246 -21.91 22.65 -3.57
C PRO A 246 -22.15 23.02 -5.03
N LYS A 247 -21.74 24.22 -5.43
CA LYS A 247 -21.86 24.70 -6.82
C LYS A 247 -20.53 24.55 -7.56
N PRO A 248 -20.55 24.22 -8.86
CA PRO A 248 -19.33 24.27 -9.67
C PRO A 248 -18.79 25.70 -9.71
N LEU A 249 -17.53 25.87 -9.34
CA LEU A 249 -16.85 27.17 -9.29
C LEU A 249 -16.11 27.50 -10.58
N GLY A 250 -15.88 26.49 -11.44
CA GLY A 250 -15.23 26.62 -12.74
C GLY A 250 -16.19 26.81 -13.90
N GLY A 251 -15.63 27.20 -15.05
CA GLY A 251 -16.34 27.15 -16.33
C GLY A 251 -16.50 25.71 -16.88
N PRO A 252 -17.14 25.55 -18.04
CA PRO A 252 -17.22 24.25 -18.70
C PRO A 252 -15.82 23.65 -18.94
N GLY A 253 -15.62 22.37 -18.59
CA GLY A 253 -14.38 21.62 -18.80
C GLY A 253 -14.15 21.22 -20.26
N SER A 254 -14.35 22.16 -21.20
CA SER A 254 -14.18 21.93 -22.64
C SER A 254 -12.73 22.14 -23.07
N ALA A 255 -12.19 21.20 -23.84
CA ALA A 255 -10.86 21.33 -24.43
C ALA A 255 -10.85 22.38 -25.56
N PRO A 256 -9.73 23.11 -25.77
CA PRO A 256 -9.56 23.95 -26.94
C PRO A 256 -9.50 23.10 -28.22
N LYS A 257 -9.63 23.75 -29.38
CA LYS A 257 -9.39 23.13 -30.68
C LYS A 257 -7.96 22.53 -30.72
N PRO A 258 -7.80 21.27 -31.19
CA PRO A 258 -6.48 20.67 -31.32
C PRO A 258 -5.67 21.34 -32.44
N ASP A 259 -4.34 21.21 -32.36
CA ASP A 259 -3.48 21.54 -33.49
C ASP A 259 -3.92 20.72 -34.73
N PRO A 260 -4.19 21.36 -35.89
CA PRO A 260 -4.56 20.65 -37.11
C PRO A 260 -3.56 19.57 -37.55
N GLU A 261 -2.26 19.71 -37.25
CA GLU A 261 -1.23 18.74 -37.60
C GLU A 261 -1.29 17.46 -36.75
N LEU A 262 -2.06 17.46 -35.67
CA LEU A 262 -2.32 16.28 -34.85
C LEU A 262 -3.53 15.49 -35.34
N TYR A 263 -4.23 15.97 -36.38
CA TYR A 263 -5.34 15.30 -37.08
C TYR A 263 -6.45 14.76 -36.15
N ALA A 264 -6.60 15.33 -34.96
CA ALA A 264 -7.69 15.00 -34.06
C ALA A 264 -9.02 15.48 -34.66
N THR A 265 -10.08 14.68 -34.52
CA THR A 265 -11.42 15.08 -34.96
C THR A 265 -11.97 16.14 -34.00
N TYR A 266 -12.36 17.31 -34.52
CA TYR A 266 -12.96 18.40 -33.75
C TYR A 266 -14.13 19.04 -34.50
N SER A 267 -15.04 19.69 -33.77
CA SER A 267 -16.16 20.40 -34.39
C SER A 267 -15.70 21.77 -34.92
N PRO A 268 -16.01 22.13 -36.19
CA PRO A 268 -15.76 23.48 -36.71
C PRO A 268 -16.47 24.59 -35.92
N THR A 269 -17.54 24.25 -35.18
CA THR A 269 -18.30 25.22 -34.36
C THR A 269 -17.62 25.60 -33.05
N GLN A 270 -16.56 24.89 -32.65
CA GLN A 270 -15.80 25.15 -31.42
C GLN A 270 -15.06 26.51 -31.47
N ASP A 271 -14.79 27.02 -32.68
CA ASP A 271 -14.16 28.32 -32.94
C ASP A 271 -15.06 29.53 -32.54
N ALA A 272 -16.38 29.35 -32.49
CA ALA A 272 -17.35 30.42 -32.21
C ALA A 272 -17.54 30.73 -30.70
N MET A 273 -17.30 29.75 -29.81
CA MET A 273 -17.51 29.96 -28.37
C MET A 273 -16.29 30.60 -27.67
N GLY A 274 -15.07 30.37 -28.15
CA GLY A 274 -13.85 30.98 -27.58
C GLY A 274 -13.73 32.49 -27.86
N THR A 275 -14.17 32.93 -29.03
CA THR A 275 -14.09 34.33 -29.49
C THR A 275 -15.12 35.25 -28.82
N VAL A 276 -16.27 34.74 -28.40
CA VAL A 276 -17.30 35.53 -27.68
C VAL A 276 -16.87 35.81 -26.23
N LYS A 277 -16.28 34.84 -25.53
CA LYS A 277 -15.79 35.02 -24.15
C LYS A 277 -14.57 35.96 -24.08
N GLY A 278 -13.61 35.85 -24.99
CA GLY A 278 -12.44 36.74 -25.02
C GLY A 278 -12.81 38.22 -25.19
N LYS A 279 -13.85 38.52 -25.98
CA LYS A 279 -14.34 39.90 -26.15
C LYS A 279 -15.08 40.42 -24.92
N ALA A 280 -15.89 39.60 -24.25
CA ALA A 280 -16.61 39.98 -23.04
C ALA A 280 -15.66 40.33 -21.88
N GLN A 281 -14.59 39.55 -21.69
CA GLN A 281 -13.64 39.75 -20.60
C GLN A 281 -12.72 40.98 -20.81
N SER A 282 -12.37 41.29 -22.07
CA SER A 282 -11.65 42.53 -22.41
C SER A 282 -12.47 43.82 -22.24
N ALA A 283 -13.80 43.72 -22.30
CA ALA A 283 -14.71 44.86 -22.15
C ALA A 283 -14.91 45.24 -20.67
N VAL A 284 -14.91 44.24 -19.78
CA VAL A 284 -15.01 44.46 -18.33
C VAL A 284 -13.73 45.07 -17.76
N ASN A 285 -12.55 44.62 -18.18
CA ASN A 285 -11.26 45.19 -17.73
C ASN A 285 -10.95 46.60 -18.26
N LYS A 286 -11.76 47.14 -19.19
CA LYS A 286 -11.66 48.52 -19.67
C LYS A 286 -12.62 49.49 -18.98
N LEU A 287 -13.48 49.00 -18.08
CA LEU A 287 -14.50 49.77 -17.36
C LEU A 287 -14.20 49.91 -15.85
N THR A 288 -13.00 49.52 -15.42
CA THR A 288 -12.42 49.70 -14.08
C THR A 288 -11.10 50.44 -14.21
#